data_AF-A0A1X0UEQ6-F1
#
_entry.id   AF-A0A1X0UEQ6-F1
#
_cell.length_a   1.000
_cell.length_b   1.000
_cell.length_c   1.000
_cell.angle_alpha   90.00
_cell.angle_beta   90.00
_cell.angle_gamma   90.00
#
_symmetry.space_group_name_H-M   'P 1'
#
loop_
_entity.id
_entity.type
_entity.pdbx_description
1 polymer ?
#
loop_
_entity_poly.entity_id
_entity_poly.type
_entity_poly.pdbx_seq_one_letter_code
_entity_poly.pdbx_strand_id
1 'polypeptide(L)'
;MTGKRQTADTETVLEFYTAKAETAGIVLEADDLAIVADLQASTDDIAALDRALRTDGRTITTQSGTIKVHPALAAVRQLRVTRARLASVIDARILSATAGTAGTVGGQTGVRGVYTGNGSPNQARDAKTNARRGVGRTARPRAGRGA
;
A
#
# COMPACT_ATOMS: atom_id res chain seq x y z
N MET A 1 6.34 18.12 -39.38
CA MET A 1 7.26 18.03 -38.21
C MET A 1 6.82 16.85 -37.37
N THR A 2 7.76 15.96 -37.15
CA THR A 2 7.58 14.53 -36.87
C THR A 2 7.04 14.32 -35.45
N GLY A 3 5.86 13.72 -35.35
CA GLY A 3 5.36 13.20 -34.08
C GLY A 3 6.31 12.13 -33.59
N LYS A 4 7.01 12.39 -32.48
CA LYS A 4 7.66 11.34 -31.72
C LYS A 4 6.55 10.41 -31.22
N ARG A 5 6.26 9.34 -31.97
CA ARG A 5 5.79 8.11 -31.37
C ARG A 5 6.90 7.70 -30.42
N GLN A 6 6.73 8.09 -29.16
CA GLN A 6 7.48 7.52 -28.06
C GLN A 6 7.14 6.04 -28.11
N THR A 7 8.05 5.24 -28.67
CA THR A 7 8.05 3.80 -28.49
C THR A 7 8.01 3.63 -26.98
N ALA A 8 6.85 3.20 -26.48
CA ALA A 8 6.68 2.76 -25.10
C ALA A 8 7.44 1.44 -24.99
N ASP A 9 8.78 1.52 -25.09
CA ASP A 9 9.64 0.49 -24.56
C ASP A 9 9.23 0.33 -23.11
N THR A 10 9.03 -0.94 -22.75
CA THR A 10 8.29 -1.36 -21.57
C THR A 10 9.19 -1.15 -20.36
N GLU A 11 9.41 0.11 -20.00
CA GLU A 11 10.24 0.49 -18.86
C GLU A 11 9.74 -0.29 -17.64
N THR A 12 10.62 -1.15 -17.14
CA THR A 12 10.33 -1.96 -15.97
C THR A 12 10.24 -1.04 -14.75
N VAL A 13 9.54 -1.48 -13.71
CA VAL A 13 9.49 -0.74 -12.45
C VAL A 13 10.90 -0.53 -11.90
N LEU A 14 11.79 -1.51 -12.11
CA LEU A 14 13.19 -1.41 -11.72
C LEU A 14 13.91 -0.26 -12.44
N GLU A 15 13.86 -0.25 -13.77
CA GLU A 15 14.50 0.80 -14.58
C GLU A 15 14.01 2.20 -14.18
N PHE A 16 12.70 2.35 -13.98
CA PHE A 16 12.10 3.62 -13.56
C PHE A 16 12.66 4.11 -12.21
N TYR A 17 12.72 3.24 -11.20
CA TYR A 17 13.21 3.64 -9.87
C TYR A 17 14.73 3.78 -9.83
N THR A 18 15.47 3.02 -10.62
CA THR A 18 16.92 3.21 -10.79
C THR A 18 17.21 4.58 -11.41
N ALA A 19 16.55 4.94 -12.52
CA ALA A 19 16.73 6.25 -13.16
C ALA A 19 16.33 7.41 -12.21
N LYS A 20 15.28 7.22 -11.42
CA LYS A 20 14.85 8.19 -10.41
C LYS A 20 15.88 8.36 -9.29
N ALA A 21 16.47 7.26 -8.81
CA ALA A 21 17.52 7.27 -7.80
C ALA A 21 18.80 7.95 -8.30
N GLU A 22 19.22 7.64 -9.54
CA GLU A 22 20.37 8.27 -10.20
C GLU A 22 20.17 9.79 -10.33
N THR A 23 18.98 10.23 -10.76
CA THR A 23 18.63 11.66 -10.84
C THR A 23 18.70 12.35 -9.46
N ALA A 24 18.39 11.61 -8.40
CA ALA A 24 18.47 12.07 -7.03
C ALA A 24 19.88 11.96 -6.43
N GLY A 25 20.86 11.40 -7.16
CA GLY A 25 22.23 11.21 -6.67
C GLY A 25 22.35 10.16 -5.55
N ILE A 26 21.41 9.21 -5.48
CA ILE A 26 21.38 8.17 -4.45
C ILE A 26 21.51 6.78 -5.08
N VAL A 27 22.03 5.84 -4.29
CA VAL A 27 22.12 4.42 -4.67
C VAL A 27 21.01 3.67 -3.92
N LEU A 28 20.22 2.87 -4.64
CA LEU A 28 19.21 2.02 -4.02
C LEU A 28 19.88 0.89 -3.24
N GLU A 29 19.51 0.74 -1.98
CA GLU A 29 20.00 -0.34 -1.13
C GLU A 29 19.24 -1.66 -1.39
N ALA A 30 19.73 -2.77 -0.84
CA ALA A 30 19.10 -4.08 -1.01
C ALA A 30 17.62 -4.12 -0.60
N ASP A 31 17.27 -3.41 0.49
CA ASP A 31 15.89 -3.28 0.95
C ASP A 31 15.01 -2.51 -0.05
N ASP A 32 15.57 -1.48 -0.69
CA ASP A 32 14.85 -0.70 -1.70
C ASP A 32 14.63 -1.52 -2.97
N LEU A 33 15.65 -2.28 -3.38
CA LEU A 33 15.55 -3.21 -4.50
C LEU A 33 14.52 -4.30 -4.25
N ALA A 34 14.39 -4.80 -3.01
CA ALA A 34 13.34 -5.75 -2.64
C ALA A 34 11.94 -5.14 -2.78
N ILE A 35 11.74 -3.89 -2.33
CA ILE A 35 10.46 -3.18 -2.49
C ILE A 35 10.12 -2.97 -3.97
N VAL A 36 11.11 -2.62 -4.78
CA VAL A 36 10.97 -2.44 -6.23
C VAL A 36 10.61 -3.77 -6.92
N ALA A 37 11.21 -4.87 -6.50
CA ALA A 37 10.89 -6.21 -7.01
C ALA A 37 9.43 -6.61 -6.67
N ASP A 38 8.99 -6.40 -5.42
CA ASP A 38 7.61 -6.66 -5.01
C ASP A 38 6.60 -5.77 -5.78
N LEU A 39 7.00 -4.53 -6.08
CA LEU A 39 6.20 -3.60 -6.87
C LEU A 39 6.07 -4.05 -8.34
N GLN A 40 7.15 -4.58 -8.92
CA GLN A 40 7.14 -5.20 -10.25
C GLN A 40 6.20 -6.42 -10.26
N ALA A 41 6.38 -7.35 -9.32
CA ALA A 41 5.54 -8.54 -9.22
C ALA A 41 4.05 -8.19 -9.08
N SER A 42 3.72 -7.21 -8.23
CA SER A 42 2.35 -6.70 -8.08
C SER A 42 1.79 -6.12 -9.39
N THR A 43 2.63 -5.49 -10.21
CA THR A 43 2.23 -4.94 -11.52
C THR A 43 1.95 -6.05 -12.52
N ASP A 44 2.78 -7.09 -12.53
CA ASP A 44 2.63 -8.25 -13.42
C ASP A 44 1.39 -9.08 -13.07
N ASP A 45 1.12 -9.28 -11.78
CA ASP A 45 -0.09 -9.96 -11.29
C ASP A 45 -1.36 -9.20 -11.69
N ILE A 46 -1.37 -7.88 -11.56
CA ILE A 46 -2.48 -7.04 -12.03
C ILE A 46 -2.67 -7.23 -13.54
N ALA A 47 -1.60 -7.21 -14.32
CA ALA A 47 -1.68 -7.38 -15.76
C ALA A 47 -2.24 -8.78 -16.14
N ALA A 48 -1.85 -9.82 -15.42
CA ALA A 48 -2.37 -11.18 -15.60
C ALA A 48 -3.87 -11.27 -15.27
N LEU A 49 -4.29 -10.70 -14.15
CA LEU A 49 -5.70 -10.68 -13.75
C LEU A 49 -6.57 -9.82 -14.67
N ASP A 50 -6.06 -8.68 -15.13
CA ASP A 50 -6.76 -7.84 -16.11
C ASP A 50 -6.86 -8.55 -17.48
N ARG A 51 -5.92 -9.43 -17.84
CA ARG A 51 -6.06 -10.33 -19.01
C ARG A 51 -7.19 -11.33 -18.80
N ALA A 52 -7.24 -12.00 -17.65
CA ALA A 52 -8.32 -12.95 -17.33
C ALA A 52 -9.70 -12.27 -17.37
N LEU A 53 -9.83 -11.08 -16.78
CA LEU A 53 -11.08 -10.30 -16.81
C LEU A 53 -11.50 -9.86 -18.22
N ARG A 54 -10.54 -9.66 -19.14
CA ARG A 54 -10.83 -9.37 -20.54
C ARG A 54 -11.34 -10.60 -21.29
N THR A 55 -10.85 -11.78 -20.95
CA THR A 55 -11.27 -13.05 -21.55
C THR A 55 -12.64 -13.49 -21.02
N ASP A 56 -12.81 -13.51 -19.71
CA ASP A 56 -13.97 -14.14 -19.06
C ASP A 56 -15.11 -13.16 -18.76
N GLY A 57 -14.83 -11.85 -18.85
CA GLY A 57 -15.74 -10.80 -18.43
C GLY A 57 -15.76 -10.58 -16.91
N ARG A 58 -16.62 -9.66 -16.46
CA ARG A 58 -16.71 -9.25 -15.05
C ARG A 58 -17.51 -10.22 -14.17
N THR A 59 -18.23 -11.13 -14.79
CA THR A 59 -19.10 -12.12 -14.16
C THR A 59 -18.90 -13.47 -14.80
N ILE A 60 -18.85 -14.51 -13.98
CA ILE A 60 -18.73 -15.90 -14.42
C ILE A 60 -20.01 -16.64 -14.10
N THR A 61 -20.42 -17.54 -14.98
CA THR A 61 -21.55 -18.45 -14.73
C THR A 61 -20.99 -19.76 -14.23
N THR A 62 -21.40 -20.20 -13.04
CA THR A 62 -20.98 -21.49 -12.49
C THR A 62 -21.62 -22.64 -13.25
N GLN A 63 -21.09 -23.86 -13.09
CA GLN A 63 -21.66 -25.07 -13.68
C GLN A 63 -23.14 -25.29 -13.29
N SER A 64 -23.55 -24.81 -12.11
CA SER A 64 -24.94 -24.81 -11.63
C SER A 64 -25.83 -23.72 -12.24
N GLY A 65 -25.34 -22.93 -13.20
CA GLY A 65 -26.05 -21.81 -13.82
C GLY A 65 -26.11 -20.54 -12.97
N THR A 66 -25.41 -20.48 -11.84
CA THR A 66 -25.42 -19.30 -10.96
C THR A 66 -24.41 -18.26 -11.45
N ILE A 67 -24.85 -17.02 -11.64
CA ILE A 67 -23.98 -15.90 -12.00
C ILE A 67 -23.27 -15.38 -10.75
N LYS A 68 -21.94 -15.32 -10.78
CA LYS A 68 -21.11 -14.78 -9.71
C LYS A 68 -20.15 -13.72 -10.25
N VAL A 69 -19.75 -12.80 -9.38
CA VAL A 69 -18.71 -11.81 -9.69
C VAL A 69 -17.38 -12.53 -9.88
N HIS A 70 -16.62 -12.14 -10.91
CA HIS A 70 -15.32 -12.73 -11.19
C HIS A 70 -14.34 -12.47 -10.02
N PRO A 71 -13.70 -13.50 -9.43
CA PRO A 71 -12.85 -13.36 -8.25
C PRO A 71 -11.66 -12.40 -8.47
N ALA A 72 -11.13 -12.36 -9.70
CA ALA A 72 -10.07 -11.40 -10.08
C ALA A 72 -10.44 -9.92 -9.83
N LEU A 73 -11.72 -9.52 -9.81
CA LEU A 73 -12.09 -8.13 -9.53
C LEU A 73 -11.67 -7.68 -8.13
N ALA A 74 -11.88 -8.55 -7.12
CA ALA A 74 -11.48 -8.26 -5.75
C ALA A 74 -9.96 -8.25 -5.61
N ALA A 75 -9.29 -9.22 -6.23
CA ALA A 75 -7.83 -9.33 -6.23
C ALA A 75 -7.14 -8.13 -6.89
N VAL A 76 -7.58 -7.70 -8.09
CA VAL A 76 -7.05 -6.52 -8.79
C VAL A 76 -7.20 -5.27 -7.92
N ARG A 77 -8.35 -5.09 -7.26
CA ARG A 77 -8.54 -3.93 -6.37
C ARG A 77 -7.54 -3.92 -5.21
N GLN A 78 -7.32 -5.07 -4.58
CA GLN A 78 -6.36 -5.19 -3.48
C GLN A 78 -4.93 -4.96 -3.96
N LEU A 79 -4.52 -5.59 -5.06
CA LEU A 79 -3.18 -5.42 -5.62
C LEU A 79 -2.90 -3.99 -6.06
N ARG A 80 -3.89 -3.27 -6.62
CA ARG A 80 -3.73 -1.85 -6.95
C ARG A 80 -3.46 -0.99 -5.71
N VAL A 81 -4.09 -1.31 -4.57
CA VAL A 81 -3.83 -0.63 -3.30
C VAL A 81 -2.42 -0.98 -2.79
N THR A 82 -2.02 -2.24 -2.85
CA THR A 82 -0.67 -2.68 -2.46
C THR A 82 0.40 -2.01 -3.32
N ARG A 83 0.24 -2.02 -4.64
CA ARG A 83 1.12 -1.33 -5.60
C ARG A 83 1.27 0.15 -5.26
N ALA A 84 0.18 0.85 -4.97
CA ALA A 84 0.22 2.27 -4.59
C ALA A 84 0.98 2.49 -3.27
N ARG A 85 0.83 1.59 -2.30
CA ARG A 85 1.57 1.65 -1.03
C ARG A 85 3.06 1.42 -1.22
N LEU A 86 3.44 0.37 -1.95
CA LEU A 86 4.84 0.07 -2.24
C LEU A 86 5.52 1.25 -2.97
N ALA A 87 4.86 1.80 -4.01
CA ALA A 87 5.32 3.00 -4.71
C ALA A 87 5.51 4.19 -3.75
N SER A 88 4.55 4.44 -2.85
CA SER A 88 4.68 5.53 -1.88
C SER A 88 5.85 5.35 -0.89
N VAL A 89 6.19 4.10 -0.53
CA VAL A 89 7.29 3.81 0.39
C VAL A 89 8.62 4.09 -0.29
N ILE A 90 8.84 3.59 -1.52
CA ILE A 90 10.08 3.83 -2.25
C ILE A 90 10.24 5.33 -2.58
N ASP A 91 9.16 6.02 -2.97
CA ASP A 91 9.17 7.46 -3.19
C ASP A 91 9.57 8.25 -1.94
N ALA A 92 9.00 7.89 -0.78
CA ALA A 92 9.34 8.52 0.49
C ALA A 92 10.80 8.29 0.88
N ARG A 93 11.34 7.09 0.63
CA ARG A 93 12.74 6.76 0.90
C ARG A 93 13.68 7.58 0.03
N ILE A 94 13.44 7.63 -1.27
CA ILE A 94 14.20 8.46 -2.22
C ILE A 94 14.17 9.93 -1.77
N LEU A 95 12.98 10.46 -1.44
CA LEU A 95 12.85 11.84 -0.97
C LEU A 95 13.62 12.08 0.34
N SER A 96 13.51 11.17 1.31
CA SER A 96 14.19 11.31 2.61
C SER A 96 15.71 11.32 2.47
N ALA A 97 16.26 10.50 1.57
CA ALA A 97 17.69 10.47 1.27
C ALA A 97 18.16 11.80 0.65
N THR A 98 17.37 12.41 -0.25
CA THR A 98 17.71 13.73 -0.83
C THR A 98 17.60 14.90 0.13
N ALA A 99 16.71 14.82 1.12
CA ALA A 99 16.44 15.92 2.04
C ALA A 99 17.47 16.03 3.19
N GLY A 100 18.41 15.08 3.31
CA GLY A 100 19.38 15.03 4.42
C GLY A 100 18.74 14.82 5.80
N THR A 101 17.44 14.52 5.85
CA THR A 101 16.70 14.30 7.08
C THR A 101 16.90 12.85 7.51
N ALA A 102 17.53 12.64 8.67
CA ALA A 102 17.72 11.33 9.28
C ALA A 102 16.42 10.50 9.23
N GLY A 103 16.57 9.24 8.83
CA GLY A 103 15.53 8.35 8.33
C GLY A 103 14.19 8.41 9.05
N THR A 104 13.12 8.25 8.27
CA THR A 104 11.77 8.07 8.82
C THR A 104 11.75 6.78 9.63
N VAL A 105 11.88 6.90 10.95
CA VAL A 105 11.78 5.80 11.91
C VAL A 105 10.41 5.14 11.75
N GLY A 106 10.39 3.94 11.18
CA GLY A 106 9.44 2.86 11.47
C GLY A 106 7.96 3.22 11.69
N GLY A 107 7.44 4.25 11.03
CA GLY A 107 6.06 4.67 11.14
C GLY A 107 5.36 4.36 9.83
N GLN A 108 4.37 3.47 9.85
CA GLN A 108 3.53 3.18 8.69
C GLN A 108 3.08 4.49 8.03
N THR A 109 3.60 4.80 6.84
CA THR A 109 3.05 5.80 5.95
C THR A 109 1.77 5.25 5.36
N GLY A 110 0.68 5.36 6.11
CA GLY A 110 -0.64 5.26 5.53
C GLY A 110 -0.86 6.37 4.50
N VAL A 111 -1.90 6.24 3.68
CA VAL A 111 -2.36 7.26 2.71
C VAL A 111 -2.65 8.63 3.37
N ARG A 112 -2.72 8.67 4.70
CA ARG A 112 -2.70 9.89 5.51
C ARG A 112 -1.29 9.96 6.12
N GLY A 113 -0.50 10.95 5.69
CA GLY A 113 0.94 11.04 5.93
C GLY A 113 1.41 10.95 7.39
N VAL A 114 2.73 11.02 7.56
CA VAL A 114 3.40 10.95 8.88
C VAL A 114 2.76 11.97 9.83
N TYR A 115 2.15 11.48 10.91
CA TYR A 115 1.56 12.32 11.93
C TYR A 115 2.70 12.98 12.72
N THR A 116 3.01 14.24 12.41
CA THR A 116 4.05 15.04 13.10
C THR A 116 3.61 15.55 14.47
N GLY A 117 2.44 15.12 14.97
CA GLY A 117 1.95 15.50 16.29
C GLY A 117 2.60 14.67 17.40
N ASN A 118 3.06 15.32 18.47
CA ASN A 118 3.65 14.72 19.68
C ASN A 118 2.69 13.82 20.51
N GLY A 119 1.59 13.33 19.94
CA GLY A 119 0.59 12.50 20.62
C GLY A 119 -0.21 13.19 21.73
N SER A 120 0.14 14.42 22.12
CA SER A 120 -0.49 15.18 23.22
C SER A 120 -2.01 15.32 23.08
N PRO A 121 -2.59 15.56 21.88
CA PRO A 121 -4.04 15.64 21.73
C PRO A 121 -4.76 14.30 21.98
N ASN A 122 -4.10 13.17 21.70
CA ASN A 122 -4.66 11.84 21.97
C ASN A 122 -4.53 11.52 23.46
N GLN A 123 -3.40 11.85 24.09
CA GLN A 123 -3.24 11.70 25.54
C GLN A 123 -4.27 12.51 26.34
N ALA A 124 -4.58 13.74 25.92
CA ALA A 124 -5.62 14.56 26.56
C ALA A 124 -7.02 13.95 26.38
N ARG A 125 -7.30 13.34 25.21
CA ARG A 125 -8.58 12.69 24.92
C ARG A 125 -8.74 11.37 25.69
N ASP A 126 -7.66 10.62 25.82
CA ASP A 126 -7.60 9.38 26.60
C ASP A 126 -7.67 9.66 28.09
N ALA A 127 -6.97 10.70 28.58
CA ALA A 127 -7.09 11.18 29.95
C ALA A 127 -8.53 11.63 30.27
N LYS A 128 -9.19 12.36 29.35
CA LYS A 128 -10.61 12.76 29.49
C LYS A 128 -11.55 11.55 29.47
N THR A 129 -11.23 10.52 28.69
CA THR A 129 -12.02 9.28 28.63
C THR A 129 -11.82 8.43 29.89
N ASN A 130 -10.60 8.35 30.40
CA ASN A 130 -10.28 7.68 31.66
C ASN A 130 -10.88 8.41 32.87
N ALA A 131 -10.87 9.74 32.88
CA ALA A 131 -11.55 10.55 33.88
C ALA A 131 -13.07 10.32 33.87
N ARG A 132 -13.68 10.16 32.67
CA ARG A 132 -15.11 9.80 32.54
C ARG A 132 -15.43 8.37 32.97
N ARG A 133 -14.48 7.45 32.84
CA ARG A 133 -14.66 6.04 33.20
C ARG A 133 -14.62 5.78 34.70
N GLY A 134 -14.10 6.73 35.49
CA GLY A 134 -14.15 6.71 36.94
C GLY A 134 -13.31 5.58 37.54
N VAL A 135 -12.43 5.96 38.46
CA VAL A 135 -11.77 5.03 39.38
C VAL A 135 -12.88 4.25 40.11
N GLY A 136 -13.11 2.97 39.78
CA GLY A 136 -14.06 2.12 40.51
C GLY A 136 -14.99 1.20 39.72
N ARG A 137 -14.94 1.11 38.38
CA ARG A 137 -15.64 0.02 37.67
C ARG A 137 -14.65 -1.05 37.26
N THR A 138 -14.48 -2.05 38.13
CA THR A 138 -13.91 -3.34 37.75
C THR A 138 -14.70 -3.88 36.55
N ALA A 139 -13.98 -4.30 35.51
CA ALA A 139 -14.58 -4.93 34.35
C ALA A 139 -15.41 -6.14 34.83
N ARG A 140 -16.72 -6.14 34.56
CA ARG A 140 -17.55 -7.31 34.85
C ARG A 140 -16.98 -8.49 34.06
N PRO A 141 -16.71 -9.65 34.69
CA PRO A 141 -16.24 -10.81 33.97
C PRO A 141 -17.26 -11.19 32.89
N ARG A 142 -16.74 -11.46 31.69
CA ARG A 142 -17.51 -11.87 30.51
C ARG A 142 -18.31 -13.11 30.90
N ALA A 143 -19.63 -13.03 30.83
CA ALA A 143 -20.50 -14.19 31.05
C ALA A 143 -20.03 -15.34 30.13
N GLY A 144 -19.67 -16.46 30.76
CA GLY A 144 -19.26 -17.67 30.06
C GLY A 144 -20.33 -18.08 29.05
N ARG A 145 -19.90 -18.39 27.83
CA ARG A 145 -20.77 -19.07 26.86
C ARG A 145 -21.13 -20.43 27.44
N GLY A 146 -22.42 -20.68 27.60
CA GLY A 146 -22.96 -21.94 28.08
C GLY A 146 -22.46 -23.14 27.28
N ALA A 147 -22.36 -24.25 28.00
CA ALA A 147 -22.11 -25.60 27.51
C ALA A 147 -23.24 -26.09 26.60
#